data_AF-A0A919Q0C1-F1
#
_entry.id   AF-A0A919Q0C1-F1
#
_cell.length_a   1.000
_cell.length_b   1.000
_cell.length_c   1.000
_cell.angle_alpha   90.00
_cell.angle_beta   90.00
_cell.angle_gamma   90.00
#
_symmetry.space_group_name_H-M   'P 1'
#
loop_
_entity.id
_entity.type
_entity.pdbx_description
1 polymer ?
#
loop_
_entity_poly.entity_id
_entity_poly.type
_entity_poly.pdbx_seq_one_letter_code
_entity_poly.pdbx_strand_id
1 'polypeptide(L)'
;MASVRGLSAGDPPINLRVHEIRCANVEGAREEFEDMLAALVRVTRPGAFRIQVGRGDGGIDVMTGDLRGGDIAIWQAKYFIHLGSDQYGQIRKSFSSALAEAGRRGNRITDWMLCVPVLLTRTARMWWETWREQTEKDTGVRIALWDATVLREHLIAPAAHAVRAHYYGAAAPAPSLPPAGPALYLPPDGPATAPPDAAWAPGDERRIGAATCFLHDDALETAGAGRAWLWREATADRLDGAASVAQVRVAQVRVLRATPAAEAVRAGLSAQARLLTGLAGRHHLPAVVALHDEEGTRTLITARPPGPTWREAYGPRPGRALDRITTAAVCATAVSLAEALTALHRTGHAHRATGPDTVVVDPRRRRAALRDGGLAALPRTVPDGPAEHRAPEQAVAADTAGGPDTAVDVYRFAALLHATLTGHPPQWPPLPVRATCPDLPQSLDDLLLLGLNADPALRPAGLEPFAAELRRVGGGAR
;
A
#
# COMPACT_ATOMS: atom_id res chain seq x y z
N MET A 1 21.75 20.33 -36.39
CA MET A 1 20.99 20.68 -35.16
C MET A 1 19.57 20.16 -35.29
N ALA A 2 19.36 18.86 -35.06
CA ALA A 2 18.01 18.28 -35.08
C ALA A 2 17.35 18.49 -33.71
N SER A 3 16.24 19.21 -33.72
CA SER A 3 15.41 19.54 -32.55
C SER A 3 14.90 18.27 -31.87
N VAL A 4 15.31 18.08 -30.61
CA VAL A 4 14.69 17.12 -29.70
C VAL A 4 13.27 17.63 -29.43
N ARG A 5 12.25 16.98 -30.00
CA ARG A 5 10.86 17.18 -29.59
C ARG A 5 10.73 16.69 -28.15
N GLY A 6 10.90 17.61 -27.20
CA GLY A 6 10.56 17.40 -25.81
C GLY A 6 9.06 17.16 -25.66
N LEU A 7 8.72 16.20 -24.79
CA LEU A 7 7.42 15.93 -24.17
C LEU A 7 6.23 16.73 -24.75
N SER A 8 5.36 16.05 -25.51
CA SER A 8 4.04 16.62 -25.83
C SER A 8 3.26 16.82 -24.53
N ALA A 9 2.67 17.99 -24.35
CA ALA A 9 1.73 18.27 -23.26
C ALA A 9 0.59 17.23 -23.28
N GLY A 10 0.60 16.29 -22.33
CA GLY A 10 -0.42 15.23 -22.25
C GLY A 10 0.05 13.90 -21.65
N ASP A 11 1.34 13.60 -21.64
CA ASP A 11 1.78 12.31 -21.13
C ASP A 11 1.87 12.27 -19.59
N PRO A 12 1.33 11.23 -18.94
CA PRO A 12 1.37 11.10 -17.48
C PRO A 12 2.81 11.00 -16.94
N PRO A 13 3.03 11.46 -15.69
CA PRO A 13 4.34 11.36 -15.04
C PRO A 13 4.72 9.90 -14.79
N ILE A 14 5.99 9.56 -14.99
CA ILE A 14 6.51 8.20 -14.77
C ILE A 14 6.68 7.97 -13.26
N ASN A 15 5.74 7.23 -12.69
CA ASN A 15 5.82 6.72 -11.33
C ASN A 15 6.34 5.27 -11.37
N LEU A 16 7.62 5.05 -11.04
CA LEU A 16 8.21 3.72 -11.01
C LEU A 16 7.62 2.82 -9.91
N ARG A 17 6.90 3.37 -8.92
CA ARG A 17 6.11 2.60 -7.96
C ARG A 17 4.79 2.08 -8.52
N VAL A 18 4.43 2.42 -9.77
CA VAL A 18 3.21 1.91 -10.39
C VAL A 18 3.21 0.40 -10.50
N HIS A 19 4.39 -0.24 -10.55
CA HIS A 19 4.53 -1.69 -10.58
C HIS A 19 4.01 -2.36 -9.30
N GLU A 20 4.19 -1.74 -8.13
CA GLU A 20 3.54 -2.20 -6.88
C GLU A 20 2.03 -2.01 -6.91
N ILE A 21 1.58 -0.94 -7.54
CA ILE A 21 0.15 -0.60 -7.62
C ILE A 21 -0.58 -1.51 -8.62
N ARG A 22 0.05 -1.87 -9.74
CA ARG A 22 -0.53 -2.71 -10.81
C ARG A 22 -0.50 -4.19 -10.47
N CYS A 23 0.62 -4.66 -9.95
CA CYS A 23 0.78 -6.08 -9.63
C CYS A 23 0.23 -6.45 -8.25
N ALA A 24 -0.15 -5.45 -7.44
CA ALA A 24 -0.68 -5.59 -6.07
C ALA A 24 0.26 -6.29 -5.07
N ASN A 25 1.43 -6.77 -5.50
CA ASN A 25 2.43 -7.42 -4.67
C ASN A 25 3.87 -7.12 -5.14
N VAL A 26 4.85 -7.28 -4.24
CA VAL A 26 6.25 -6.88 -4.48
C VAL A 26 6.98 -7.84 -5.44
N GLU A 27 6.57 -9.10 -5.54
CA GLU A 27 7.19 -10.08 -6.44
C GLU A 27 6.75 -9.85 -7.90
N GLY A 28 5.45 -9.66 -8.13
CA GLY A 28 4.91 -9.22 -9.41
C GLY A 28 5.39 -7.81 -9.79
N ALA A 29 5.62 -6.92 -8.82
CA ALA A 29 6.27 -5.63 -9.09
C ALA A 29 7.74 -5.80 -9.50
N ARG A 30 8.46 -6.79 -8.94
CA ARG A 30 9.82 -7.15 -9.37
C ARG A 30 9.80 -7.69 -10.80
N GLU A 31 8.92 -8.66 -11.08
CA GLU A 31 8.78 -9.26 -12.41
C GLU A 31 8.36 -8.23 -13.47
N GLU A 32 7.38 -7.37 -13.18
CA GLU A 32 6.94 -6.34 -14.13
C GLU A 32 8.01 -5.25 -14.31
N PHE A 33 8.77 -4.92 -13.26
CA PHE A 33 9.90 -4.00 -13.36
C PHE A 33 11.06 -4.60 -14.16
N GLU A 34 11.34 -5.89 -13.99
CA GLU A 34 12.29 -6.65 -14.80
C GLU A 34 11.88 -6.67 -16.27
N ASP A 35 10.61 -6.94 -16.56
CA ASP A 35 10.06 -6.95 -17.91
C ASP A 35 10.08 -5.57 -18.57
N MET A 36 9.78 -4.51 -17.79
CA MET A 36 9.90 -3.12 -18.22
C MET A 36 11.35 -2.76 -18.53
N LEU A 37 12.28 -3.12 -17.63
CA LEU A 37 13.71 -2.85 -17.81
C LEU A 37 14.25 -3.58 -19.04
N ALA A 38 13.89 -4.84 -19.25
CA ALA A 38 14.28 -5.61 -20.42
C ALA A 38 13.76 -4.97 -21.72
N ALA A 39 12.52 -4.50 -21.73
CA ALA A 39 11.96 -3.77 -22.85
C ALA A 39 12.70 -2.44 -23.09
N LEU A 40 13.03 -1.70 -22.02
CA LEU A 40 13.72 -0.42 -22.07
C LEU A 40 15.17 -0.54 -22.58
N VAL A 41 15.92 -1.52 -22.09
CA VAL A 41 17.31 -1.76 -22.53
C VAL A 41 17.33 -2.16 -24.00
N ARG A 42 16.37 -2.97 -24.46
CA ARG A 42 16.27 -3.39 -25.87
C ARG A 42 16.03 -2.24 -26.84
N VAL A 43 15.22 -1.26 -26.46
CA VAL A 43 14.94 -0.11 -27.32
C VAL A 43 16.02 0.97 -27.26
N THR A 44 16.79 1.01 -26.16
CA THR A 44 17.86 2.01 -25.98
C THR A 44 19.24 1.52 -26.45
N ARG A 45 19.45 0.20 -26.57
CA ARG A 45 20.71 -0.39 -27.06
C ARG A 45 20.46 -1.44 -28.14
N PRO A 46 20.82 -1.16 -29.41
CA PRO A 46 20.79 -2.14 -30.49
C PRO A 46 21.65 -3.37 -30.13
N GLY A 47 21.08 -4.57 -30.26
CA GLY A 47 21.77 -5.83 -29.95
C GLY A 47 21.54 -6.40 -28.55
N ALA A 48 20.68 -5.79 -27.73
CA ALA A 48 20.27 -6.38 -26.45
C ALA A 48 19.26 -7.50 -26.62
N PHE A 49 19.46 -8.61 -25.91
CA PHE A 49 18.56 -9.76 -25.91
C PHE A 49 18.29 -10.21 -24.46
N ARG A 50 17.06 -10.66 -24.20
CA ARG A 50 16.68 -11.22 -22.89
C ARG A 50 17.18 -12.65 -22.84
N ILE A 51 17.89 -13.01 -21.78
CA ILE A 51 18.18 -14.42 -21.48
C ILE A 51 17.07 -14.88 -20.53
N GLN A 52 16.25 -15.84 -20.97
CA GLN A 52 15.34 -16.54 -20.08
C GLN A 52 16.17 -17.53 -19.26
N VAL A 53 16.40 -17.20 -18.00
CA VAL A 53 17.18 -18.04 -17.08
C VAL A 53 16.23 -19.08 -16.47
N GLY A 54 16.50 -20.37 -16.70
CA GLY A 54 15.84 -21.44 -15.95
C GLY A 54 16.14 -21.31 -14.46
N ARG A 55 15.17 -21.63 -13.60
CA ARG A 55 15.29 -21.57 -12.12
C ARG A 55 16.70 -22.00 -11.66
N GLY A 56 17.45 -21.07 -11.05
CA GLY A 56 18.70 -21.38 -10.33
C GLY A 56 19.91 -20.46 -10.57
N ASP A 57 19.96 -19.66 -11.63
CA ASP A 57 21.24 -19.13 -12.16
C ASP A 57 21.53 -17.62 -11.90
N GLY A 58 21.36 -17.15 -10.66
CA GLY A 58 22.09 -15.94 -10.21
C GLY A 58 21.50 -14.55 -10.49
N GLY A 59 20.24 -14.45 -10.95
CA GLY A 59 19.48 -13.19 -10.96
C GLY A 59 19.97 -12.12 -11.94
N ILE A 60 20.45 -12.53 -13.11
CA ILE A 60 20.85 -11.63 -14.20
C ILE A 60 19.63 -11.40 -15.12
N ASP A 61 19.18 -10.15 -15.23
CA ASP A 61 17.88 -9.85 -15.84
C ASP A 61 17.98 -9.44 -17.33
N VAL A 62 19.06 -8.73 -17.72
CA VAL A 62 19.33 -8.36 -19.13
C VAL A 62 20.82 -8.39 -19.43
N MET A 63 21.20 -8.90 -20.61
CA MET A 63 22.60 -8.95 -21.06
C MET A 63 22.74 -8.51 -22.53
N THR A 64 23.87 -7.87 -22.86
CA THR A 64 24.27 -7.56 -24.24
C THR A 64 25.71 -7.96 -24.47
N GLY A 65 26.04 -8.54 -25.63
CA GLY A 65 27.42 -8.92 -25.98
C GLY A 65 27.52 -10.29 -26.67
N ASP A 66 28.73 -10.81 -26.82
CA ASP A 66 28.97 -12.11 -27.45
C ASP A 66 28.80 -13.26 -26.43
N LEU A 67 27.75 -14.05 -26.65
CA LEU A 67 27.39 -15.22 -25.83
C LEU A 67 28.36 -16.39 -25.97
N ARG A 68 29.27 -16.38 -26.95
CA ARG A 68 30.19 -17.49 -27.24
C ARG A 68 31.61 -17.21 -26.74
N GLY A 69 31.73 -16.59 -25.57
CA GLY A 69 33.00 -16.38 -24.88
C GLY A 69 33.66 -15.01 -25.13
N GLY A 70 32.86 -13.94 -25.20
CA GLY A 70 33.35 -12.56 -25.36
C GLY A 70 32.94 -11.62 -24.22
N ASP A 71 33.09 -10.32 -24.51
CA ASP A 71 32.74 -9.23 -23.61
C ASP A 71 31.23 -9.06 -23.51
N ILE A 72 30.75 -8.93 -22.27
CA ILE A 72 29.32 -8.79 -21.96
C ILE A 72 29.09 -7.59 -21.05
N ALA A 73 27.94 -6.94 -21.25
CA ALA A 73 27.40 -5.92 -20.35
C ALA A 73 26.10 -6.44 -19.73
N ILE A 74 25.94 -6.22 -18.43
CA ILE A 74 24.81 -6.75 -17.64
C ILE A 74 24.02 -5.60 -17.03
N TRP A 75 22.69 -5.69 -17.08
CA TRP A 75 21.78 -4.90 -16.29
C TRP A 75 21.06 -5.82 -15.32
N GLN A 76 21.10 -5.43 -14.06
CA GLN A 76 20.46 -6.15 -12.99
C GLN A 76 19.40 -5.27 -12.35
N ALA A 77 18.15 -5.71 -12.44
CA ALA A 77 17.02 -5.13 -11.77
C ALA A 77 17.07 -5.51 -10.29
N LYS A 78 16.91 -4.50 -9.43
CA LYS A 78 16.61 -4.72 -8.02
C LYS A 78 15.47 -3.79 -7.64
N TYR A 79 14.28 -4.36 -7.49
CA TYR A 79 13.11 -3.61 -7.07
C TYR A 79 13.17 -3.35 -5.56
N PHE A 80 13.91 -2.32 -5.18
CA PHE A 80 14.04 -1.84 -3.81
C PHE A 80 13.29 -0.52 -3.65
N ILE A 81 12.29 -0.50 -2.77
CA ILE A 81 11.57 0.74 -2.41
C ILE A 81 12.29 1.61 -1.37
N HIS A 82 13.37 1.08 -0.78
CA HIS A 82 14.32 1.79 0.06
C HIS A 82 15.69 1.06 -0.03
N LEU A 83 16.80 1.81 0.11
CA LEU A 83 18.15 1.23 0.21
C LEU A 83 18.72 1.48 1.62
N GLY A 84 19.06 0.40 2.32
CA GLY A 84 19.72 0.39 3.62
C GLY A 84 20.72 -0.76 3.76
N SER A 85 21.18 -1.03 4.98
CA SER A 85 22.23 -2.01 5.29
C SER A 85 21.96 -3.40 4.71
N ASP A 86 20.71 -3.85 4.75
CA ASP A 86 20.32 -5.18 4.29
C ASP A 86 20.38 -5.27 2.76
N GLN A 87 19.99 -4.20 2.06
CA GLN A 87 20.05 -4.13 0.60
C GLN A 87 21.49 -4.00 0.10
N TYR A 88 22.38 -3.34 0.85
CA TYR A 88 23.81 -3.26 0.53
C TYR A 88 24.46 -4.65 0.45
N GLY A 89 24.11 -5.54 1.39
CA GLY A 89 24.56 -6.94 1.37
C GLY A 89 24.07 -7.69 0.13
N GLN A 90 22.81 -7.47 -0.24
CA GLN A 90 22.21 -8.10 -1.43
C GLN A 90 22.85 -7.62 -2.74
N ILE A 91 23.17 -6.33 -2.84
CA ILE A 91 23.86 -5.74 -4.02
C ILE A 91 25.24 -6.40 -4.20
N ARG A 92 26.04 -6.47 -3.13
CA ARG A 92 27.36 -7.10 -3.15
C ARG A 92 27.28 -8.56 -3.59
N LYS A 93 26.37 -9.33 -2.99
CA LYS A 93 26.15 -10.74 -3.33
C LYS A 93 25.75 -10.91 -4.79
N SER A 94 24.92 -10.02 -5.31
CA SER A 94 24.45 -10.05 -6.69
C SER A 94 25.60 -9.83 -7.68
N PHE A 95 26.44 -8.82 -7.43
CA PHE A 95 27.63 -8.55 -8.25
C PHE A 95 28.62 -9.73 -8.25
N SER A 96 28.95 -10.27 -7.07
CA SER A 96 29.85 -11.42 -6.96
C SER A 96 29.29 -12.67 -7.67
N SER A 97 27.97 -12.87 -7.61
CA SER A 97 27.32 -14.00 -8.31
C SER A 97 27.38 -13.82 -9.83
N ALA A 98 27.18 -12.60 -10.32
CA ALA A 98 27.28 -12.29 -11.75
C ALA A 98 28.70 -12.56 -12.29
N LEU A 99 29.74 -12.16 -11.55
CA LEU A 99 31.13 -12.46 -11.92
C LEU A 99 31.43 -13.95 -11.95
N ALA A 100 30.99 -14.68 -10.92
CA ALA A 100 31.21 -16.13 -10.86
C ALA A 100 30.52 -16.85 -12.04
N GLU A 101 29.31 -16.43 -12.40
CA GLU A 101 28.57 -17.01 -13.52
C GLU A 101 29.20 -16.70 -14.88
N ALA A 102 29.60 -15.45 -15.11
CA ALA A 102 30.30 -15.06 -16.33
C ALA A 102 31.61 -15.84 -16.49
N GLY A 103 32.37 -16.00 -15.40
CA GLY A 103 33.59 -16.80 -15.37
C GLY A 103 33.36 -18.26 -15.75
N ARG A 104 32.29 -18.90 -15.25
CA ARG A 104 31.93 -20.28 -15.60
C ARG A 104 31.61 -20.46 -17.09
N ARG A 105 31.06 -19.41 -17.73
CA ARG A 105 30.68 -19.43 -19.15
C ARG A 105 31.79 -18.94 -20.09
N GLY A 106 32.95 -18.57 -19.55
CA GLY A 106 34.07 -18.02 -20.33
C GLY A 106 33.81 -16.61 -20.86
N ASN A 107 32.87 -15.88 -20.26
CA ASN A 107 32.56 -14.49 -20.59
C ASN A 107 33.30 -13.52 -19.65
N ARG A 108 33.61 -12.32 -20.15
CA ARG A 108 34.15 -11.23 -19.34
C ARG A 108 33.13 -10.10 -19.23
N ILE A 109 32.76 -9.74 -18.01
CA ILE A 109 31.88 -8.59 -17.77
C ILE A 109 32.70 -7.31 -17.92
N THR A 110 32.36 -6.46 -18.88
CA THR A 110 32.99 -5.13 -19.05
C THR A 110 32.20 -4.05 -18.33
N ASP A 111 30.88 -4.19 -18.28
CA ASP A 111 29.96 -3.22 -17.73
C ASP A 111 28.88 -3.91 -16.89
N TRP A 112 28.65 -3.44 -15.68
CA TRP A 112 27.57 -3.90 -14.81
C TRP A 112 26.73 -2.71 -14.31
N MET A 113 25.45 -2.72 -14.65
CA MET A 113 24.49 -1.67 -14.32
C MET A 113 23.49 -2.18 -13.28
N LEU A 114 23.47 -1.55 -12.11
CA LEU A 114 22.39 -1.75 -11.14
C LEU A 114 21.21 -0.83 -11.50
N CYS A 115 20.01 -1.38 -11.60
CA CYS A 115 18.79 -0.63 -11.89
C CYS A 115 17.84 -0.71 -10.67
N VAL A 116 17.53 0.45 -10.07
CA VAL A 116 16.65 0.56 -8.90
C VAL A 116 15.56 1.62 -9.09
N PRO A 117 14.31 1.36 -8.67
CA PRO A 117 13.17 2.26 -8.93
C PRO A 117 13.10 3.47 -7.98
N VAL A 118 14.13 3.73 -7.17
CA VAL A 118 14.15 4.78 -6.13
C VAL A 118 15.32 5.74 -6.28
N LEU A 119 15.17 6.93 -5.70
CA LEU A 119 16.27 7.86 -5.50
C LEU A 119 17.07 7.46 -4.27
N LEU A 120 18.40 7.54 -4.37
CA LEU A 120 19.28 7.27 -3.24
C LEU A 120 19.30 8.48 -2.30
N THR A 121 19.27 8.21 -0.99
CA THR A 121 19.58 9.22 0.02
C THR A 121 21.06 9.60 -0.07
N ARG A 122 21.46 10.73 0.52
CA ARG A 122 22.87 11.15 0.59
C ARG A 122 23.78 10.04 1.15
N THR A 123 23.35 9.39 2.24
CA THR A 123 24.10 8.31 2.87
C THR A 123 24.21 7.07 1.98
N ALA A 124 23.11 6.66 1.33
CA ALA A 124 23.12 5.53 0.41
C ALA A 124 23.98 5.82 -0.83
N ARG A 125 23.98 7.07 -1.31
CA ARG A 125 24.79 7.51 -2.45
C ARG A 125 26.29 7.48 -2.12
N MET A 126 26.69 8.00 -0.97
CA MET A 126 28.09 7.94 -0.52
C MET A 126 28.59 6.49 -0.39
N TRP A 127 27.78 5.61 0.21
CA TRP A 127 28.10 4.19 0.29
C TRP A 127 28.27 3.57 -1.10
N TRP A 128 27.34 3.86 -2.02
CA TRP A 128 27.37 3.33 -3.39
C TRP A 128 28.63 3.77 -4.12
N GLU A 129 29.00 5.06 -4.06
CA GLU A 129 30.18 5.61 -4.72
C GLU A 129 31.46 5.00 -4.16
N THR A 130 31.56 4.87 -2.83
CA THR A 130 32.71 4.21 -2.18
C THR A 130 32.83 2.75 -2.58
N TRP A 131 31.71 2.00 -2.54
CA TRP A 131 31.70 0.59 -2.93
C TRP A 131 32.03 0.40 -4.41
N ARG A 132 31.46 1.23 -5.30
CA ARG A 132 31.73 1.24 -6.73
C ARG A 132 33.21 1.44 -6.99
N GLU A 133 33.80 2.52 -6.50
CA GLU A 133 35.20 2.88 -6.78
C GLU A 133 36.19 1.81 -6.32
N GLN A 134 35.93 1.19 -5.15
CA GLN A 134 36.73 0.08 -4.68
C GLN A 134 36.58 -1.14 -5.59
N THR A 135 35.34 -1.49 -5.95
CA THR A 135 35.05 -2.69 -6.73
C THR A 135 35.52 -2.58 -8.18
N GLU A 136 35.40 -1.41 -8.81
CA GLU A 136 35.93 -1.15 -10.16
C GLU A 136 37.46 -1.30 -10.19
N LYS A 137 38.16 -0.85 -9.15
CA LYS A 137 39.62 -1.04 -9.02
C LYS A 137 39.99 -2.51 -8.86
N ASP A 138 39.25 -3.24 -8.04
CA ASP A 138 39.56 -4.64 -7.72
C ASP A 138 39.25 -5.60 -8.86
N THR A 139 38.26 -5.27 -9.71
CA THR A 139 37.73 -6.18 -10.74
C THR A 139 37.94 -5.71 -12.17
N GLY A 140 38.22 -4.42 -12.39
CA GLY A 140 38.31 -3.82 -13.73
C GLY A 140 36.97 -3.68 -14.46
N VAL A 141 35.85 -4.04 -13.83
CA VAL A 141 34.50 -3.92 -14.40
C VAL A 141 34.00 -2.50 -14.21
N ARG A 142 33.40 -1.90 -15.24
CA ARG A 142 32.75 -0.58 -15.11
C ARG A 142 31.39 -0.73 -14.44
N ILE A 143 31.14 -0.04 -13.33
CA ILE A 143 29.93 -0.16 -12.53
C ILE A 143 29.12 1.14 -12.58
N ALA A 144 27.87 1.03 -13.01
CA ALA A 144 26.96 2.17 -13.13
C ALA A 144 25.63 1.94 -12.41
N LEU A 145 24.96 3.05 -12.07
CA LEU A 145 23.66 3.05 -11.38
C LEU A 145 22.61 3.73 -12.25
N TRP A 146 21.52 3.02 -12.51
CA TRP A 146 20.27 3.57 -13.03
C TRP A 146 19.28 3.67 -11.88
N ASP A 147 19.31 4.83 -11.21
CA ASP A 147 18.32 5.16 -10.18
C ASP A 147 17.04 5.73 -10.81
N ALA A 148 16.08 6.12 -9.98
CA ALA A 148 14.81 6.65 -10.46
C ALA A 148 14.93 7.92 -11.34
N THR A 149 16.04 8.64 -11.32
CA THR A 149 16.27 9.78 -12.23
C THR A 149 16.61 9.25 -13.62
N VAL A 150 17.65 8.43 -13.69
CA VAL A 150 18.20 7.90 -14.95
C VAL A 150 17.17 7.01 -15.67
N LEU A 151 16.42 6.19 -14.93
CA LEU A 151 15.35 5.37 -15.50
C LEU A 151 14.25 6.22 -16.13
N ARG A 152 13.86 7.35 -15.50
CA ARG A 152 12.87 8.26 -16.07
C ARG A 152 13.39 8.96 -17.31
N GLU A 153 14.64 9.40 -17.32
CA GLU A 153 15.27 10.00 -18.50
C GLU A 153 15.25 9.04 -19.69
N HIS A 154 15.61 7.77 -19.47
CA HIS A 154 15.55 6.74 -20.50
C HIS A 154 14.12 6.46 -20.98
N LEU A 155 13.14 6.43 -20.07
CA LEU A 155 11.73 6.20 -20.42
C LEU A 155 11.08 7.37 -21.17
N ILE A 156 11.56 8.60 -20.97
CA ILE A 156 11.09 9.80 -21.70
C ILE A 156 11.70 9.87 -23.10
N ALA A 157 12.83 9.20 -23.34
CA ALA A 157 13.50 9.23 -24.64
C ALA A 157 12.57 8.76 -25.77
N PRO A 158 12.60 9.39 -26.96
CA PRO A 158 11.71 9.03 -28.07
C PRO A 158 11.74 7.55 -28.44
N ALA A 159 12.91 6.91 -28.35
CA ALA A 159 13.08 5.47 -28.60
C ALA A 159 12.30 4.57 -27.63
N ALA A 160 12.02 5.05 -26.41
CA ALA A 160 11.33 4.31 -25.37
C ALA A 160 9.82 4.62 -25.29
N HIS A 161 9.26 5.43 -26.20
CA HIS A 161 7.87 5.87 -26.14
C HIS A 161 6.86 4.71 -26.07
N ALA A 162 7.07 3.64 -26.84
CA ALA A 162 6.20 2.46 -26.81
C ALA A 162 6.27 1.71 -25.47
N VAL A 163 7.46 1.60 -24.88
CA VAL A 163 7.67 1.01 -23.55
C VAL A 163 6.99 1.88 -22.50
N ARG A 164 7.18 3.20 -22.57
CA ARG A 164 6.53 4.15 -21.67
C ARG A 164 5.01 4.10 -21.76
N ALA A 165 4.44 4.03 -22.96
CA ALA A 165 2.99 3.95 -23.14
C ALA A 165 2.41 2.65 -22.56
N HIS A 166 3.11 1.53 -22.73
CA HIS A 166 2.68 0.23 -22.20
C HIS A 166 2.70 0.20 -20.65
N TYR A 167 3.81 0.61 -20.06
CA TYR A 167 4.00 0.53 -18.59
C TYR A 167 3.51 1.75 -17.82
N TYR A 168 3.33 2.91 -18.47
CA TYR A 168 3.01 4.17 -17.80
C TYR A 168 1.96 5.03 -18.52
N GLY A 169 1.37 4.58 -19.64
CA GLY A 169 0.33 5.32 -20.36
C GLY A 169 -0.95 5.50 -19.54
N ALA A 170 -1.69 6.59 -19.81
CA ALA A 170 -3.00 6.84 -19.22
C ALA A 170 -3.99 5.82 -19.79
N ALA A 171 -4.38 4.84 -18.97
CA ALA A 171 -5.43 3.86 -19.18
C ALA A 171 -5.95 3.77 -20.63
N ALA A 172 -5.28 2.99 -21.47
CA ALA A 172 -6.05 2.27 -22.47
C ALA A 172 -7.08 1.43 -21.71
N PRO A 173 -8.36 1.38 -22.14
CA PRO A 173 -9.31 0.48 -21.51
C PRO A 173 -8.69 -0.91 -21.58
N ALA A 174 -8.56 -1.56 -20.43
CA ALA A 174 -8.21 -2.97 -20.41
C ALA A 174 -9.13 -3.65 -21.44
N PRO A 175 -8.61 -4.44 -22.40
CA PRO A 175 -9.47 -5.27 -23.20
C PRO A 175 -10.36 -6.01 -22.21
N SER A 176 -11.67 -5.85 -22.37
CA SER A 176 -12.66 -6.49 -21.52
C SER A 176 -12.44 -7.98 -21.64
N LEU A 177 -11.65 -8.54 -20.72
CA LEU A 177 -11.61 -9.95 -20.49
C LEU A 177 -13.06 -10.32 -20.12
N PRO A 178 -13.65 -11.35 -20.77
CA PRO A 178 -14.92 -11.87 -20.30
C PRO A 178 -14.80 -12.18 -18.81
N PRO A 179 -15.89 -12.06 -18.03
CA PRO A 179 -15.83 -12.18 -16.58
C PRO A 179 -15.06 -13.45 -16.24
N ALA A 180 -13.88 -13.28 -15.63
CA ALA A 180 -13.11 -14.40 -15.16
C ALA A 180 -14.01 -15.14 -14.19
N GLY A 181 -14.40 -16.37 -14.56
CA GLY A 181 -14.87 -17.34 -13.59
C GLY A 181 -13.84 -17.44 -12.45
N PRO A 182 -14.23 -17.99 -11.29
CA PRO A 182 -13.38 -17.96 -10.10
C PRO A 182 -12.01 -18.55 -10.42
N ALA A 183 -11.00 -17.70 -10.49
CA ALA A 183 -9.63 -18.12 -10.72
C ALA A 183 -9.07 -18.56 -9.37
N LEU A 184 -9.12 -19.87 -9.12
CA LEU A 184 -8.28 -20.51 -8.11
C LEU A 184 -6.83 -20.40 -8.57
N TYR A 185 -6.05 -19.53 -7.92
CA TYR A 185 -4.60 -19.58 -7.99
C TYR A 185 -4.12 -20.85 -7.28
N LEU A 186 -3.61 -21.81 -8.06
CA LEU A 186 -2.94 -23.01 -7.54
C LEU A 186 -1.44 -22.84 -7.82
N PRO A 187 -0.60 -22.59 -6.79
CA PRO A 187 0.85 -22.55 -6.97
C PRO A 187 1.40 -23.92 -7.44
N PRO A 188 2.54 -23.94 -8.16
CA PRO A 188 3.08 -25.16 -8.78
C PRO A 188 3.59 -26.22 -7.78
N ASP A 189 3.72 -25.85 -6.51
CA ASP A 189 3.88 -26.76 -5.39
C ASP A 189 2.72 -26.45 -4.42
N GLY A 190 1.97 -27.47 -4.00
CA GLY A 190 0.81 -27.28 -3.12
C GLY A 190 1.17 -26.45 -1.87
N PRO A 191 0.20 -25.75 -1.25
CA PRO A 191 0.47 -24.84 -0.16
C PRO A 191 1.20 -25.56 0.97
N ALA A 192 2.46 -25.19 1.18
CA ALA A 192 3.17 -25.61 2.37
C ALA A 192 2.51 -24.88 3.54
N THR A 193 1.66 -25.57 4.29
CA THR A 193 1.10 -25.05 5.55
C THR A 193 2.26 -24.54 6.41
N ALA A 194 2.39 -23.22 6.51
CA ALA A 194 3.47 -22.63 7.28
C ALA A 194 3.25 -22.97 8.78
N PRO A 195 4.33 -23.24 9.55
CA PRO A 195 4.20 -23.62 10.96
C PRO A 195 3.38 -22.56 11.71
N PRO A 196 2.54 -22.93 12.69
CA PRO A 196 1.65 -22.00 13.39
C PRO A 196 2.40 -20.82 14.05
N ASP A 197 3.66 -21.05 14.41
CA ASP A 197 4.54 -20.06 15.04
C ASP A 197 5.32 -19.18 14.06
N ALA A 198 5.34 -19.52 12.76
CA ALA A 198 6.03 -18.71 11.76
C ALA A 198 5.39 -17.32 11.64
N ALA A 199 6.23 -16.31 11.35
CA ALA A 199 5.75 -14.97 11.03
C ALA A 199 4.82 -15.03 9.81
N TRP A 200 3.75 -14.22 9.82
CA TRP A 200 2.83 -14.16 8.67
C TRP A 200 3.52 -13.50 7.47
N ALA A 201 3.44 -14.16 6.32
CA ALA A 201 3.90 -13.65 5.05
C ALA A 201 2.77 -13.64 4.02
N PRO A 202 2.84 -12.74 3.03
CA PRO A 202 1.98 -12.79 1.84
C PRO A 202 1.99 -14.17 1.17
N GLY A 203 0.82 -14.65 0.77
CA GLY A 203 0.67 -15.94 0.10
C GLY A 203 0.68 -17.16 1.03
N ASP A 204 0.82 -16.96 2.34
CA ASP A 204 0.76 -18.05 3.30
C ASP A 204 -0.66 -18.62 3.44
N GLU A 205 -0.77 -19.95 3.49
CA GLU A 205 -1.97 -20.61 4.02
C GLU A 205 -1.84 -20.84 5.52
N ARG A 206 -2.76 -20.23 6.28
CA ARG A 206 -2.81 -20.32 7.73
C ARG A 206 -4.09 -21.02 8.17
N ARG A 207 -3.92 -22.04 9.00
CA ARG A 207 -5.02 -22.67 9.71
C ARG A 207 -5.32 -21.86 10.97
N ILE A 208 -6.53 -21.32 11.07
CA ILE A 208 -7.02 -20.53 12.19
C ILE A 208 -8.25 -21.25 12.74
N GLY A 209 -8.12 -21.90 13.89
CA GLY A 209 -9.12 -22.85 14.36
C GLY A 209 -9.42 -23.95 13.33
N ALA A 210 -10.68 -24.02 12.88
CA ALA A 210 -11.12 -24.97 11.86
C ALA A 210 -10.99 -24.44 10.42
N ALA A 211 -10.73 -23.14 10.25
CA ALA A 211 -10.73 -22.49 8.96
C ALA A 211 -9.33 -22.44 8.34
N THR A 212 -9.24 -22.61 7.01
CA THR A 212 -8.01 -22.30 6.27
C THR A 212 -8.15 -20.93 5.63
N CYS A 213 -7.19 -20.04 5.92
CA CYS A 213 -7.15 -18.68 5.39
C CYS A 213 -5.88 -18.48 4.55
N PHE A 214 -6.04 -18.09 3.30
CA PHE A 214 -4.93 -17.70 2.42
C PHE A 214 -4.68 -16.19 2.59
N LEU A 215 -3.50 -15.81 3.08
CA LEU A 215 -3.16 -14.42 3.41
C LEU A 215 -2.74 -13.63 2.18
N HIS A 216 -3.23 -12.39 2.06
CA HIS A 216 -2.87 -11.47 0.99
C HIS A 216 -1.65 -10.61 1.37
N ASP A 217 -1.22 -9.75 0.45
CA ASP A 217 0.04 -8.98 0.54
C ASP A 217 0.10 -7.92 1.65
N ASP A 218 -1.04 -7.63 2.28
CA ASP A 218 -1.14 -6.69 3.38
C ASP A 218 -0.99 -7.34 4.77
N ALA A 219 -0.49 -8.57 4.82
CA ALA A 219 -0.14 -9.27 6.04
C ALA A 219 0.96 -8.50 6.82
N LEU A 220 0.59 -8.03 8.01
CA LEU A 220 1.46 -7.28 8.91
C LEU A 220 1.63 -8.05 10.22
N GLU A 221 2.86 -8.07 10.74
CA GLU A 221 3.16 -8.49 12.10
C GLU A 221 3.88 -7.35 12.84
N THR A 222 3.44 -7.05 14.06
CA THR A 222 4.05 -5.98 14.89
C THR A 222 4.18 -6.46 16.33
N ALA A 223 5.36 -6.28 16.93
CA ALA A 223 5.57 -6.60 18.33
C ALA A 223 5.12 -5.45 19.23
N GLY A 224 4.36 -5.79 20.28
CA GLY A 224 3.97 -4.85 21.33
C GLY A 224 5.13 -4.42 22.22
N ALA A 225 4.84 -3.52 23.17
CA ALA A 225 5.82 -3.01 24.12
C ALA A 225 6.59 -4.15 24.83
N GLY A 226 7.92 -4.05 24.82
CA GLY A 226 8.81 -5.07 25.37
C GLY A 226 8.70 -6.44 24.70
N ARG A 227 8.09 -6.57 23.50
CA ARG A 227 7.81 -7.85 22.84
C ARG A 227 7.00 -8.81 23.74
N ALA A 228 6.12 -8.27 24.59
CA ALA A 228 5.27 -9.09 25.46
C ALA A 228 4.11 -9.75 24.68
N TRP A 229 3.78 -9.25 23.49
CA TRP A 229 2.75 -9.79 22.61
C TRP A 229 3.06 -9.44 21.16
N LEU A 230 2.43 -10.15 20.21
CA LEU A 230 2.49 -9.92 18.78
C LEU A 230 1.09 -9.58 18.25
N TRP A 231 0.98 -8.48 17.52
CA TRP A 231 -0.16 -8.15 16.67
C TRP A 231 0.06 -8.73 15.29
N ARG A 232 -0.98 -9.30 14.70
CA ARG A 232 -1.01 -9.73 13.30
C ARG A 232 -2.31 -9.30 12.66
N GLU A 233 -2.23 -8.81 11.44
CA GLU A 233 -3.41 -8.47 10.66
C GLU A 233 -3.19 -8.77 9.18
N ALA A 234 -4.23 -9.22 8.49
CA ALA A 234 -4.17 -9.50 7.05
C ALA A 234 -5.57 -9.49 6.43
N THR A 235 -5.65 -9.15 5.16
CA THR A 235 -6.74 -9.60 4.29
C THR A 235 -6.50 -11.06 3.92
N ALA A 236 -7.55 -11.87 3.88
CA ALA A 236 -7.41 -13.27 3.55
C ALA A 236 -8.62 -13.81 2.80
N ASP A 237 -8.40 -14.86 2.03
CA ASP A 237 -9.43 -15.69 1.43
C ASP A 237 -9.69 -16.90 2.32
N ARG A 238 -10.92 -17.05 2.82
CA ARG A 238 -11.32 -18.21 3.63
C ARG A 238 -11.74 -19.36 2.71
N LEU A 239 -11.13 -20.54 2.89
CA LEU A 239 -11.21 -21.69 1.99
C LEU A 239 -12.14 -22.83 2.49
N ASP A 240 -13.12 -22.50 3.33
CA ASP A 240 -13.98 -23.51 3.98
C ASP A 240 -15.17 -23.92 3.10
N GLY A 241 -15.07 -25.06 2.40
CA GLY A 241 -16.19 -25.75 1.76
C GLY A 241 -16.55 -25.28 0.34
N ALA A 242 -17.12 -26.20 -0.45
CA ALA A 242 -17.27 -26.08 -1.89
C ALA A 242 -18.17 -24.90 -2.33
N ALA A 243 -17.59 -24.02 -3.17
CA ALA A 243 -18.20 -23.08 -4.11
C ALA A 243 -18.13 -21.56 -3.82
N SER A 244 -17.67 -21.08 -2.66
CA SER A 244 -17.42 -19.62 -2.51
C SER A 244 -16.25 -19.27 -1.61
N VAL A 245 -15.24 -18.60 -2.19
CA VAL A 245 -14.17 -17.93 -1.44
C VAL A 245 -14.75 -16.65 -0.84
N ALA A 246 -14.72 -16.53 0.49
CA ALA A 246 -15.13 -15.32 1.19
C ALA A 246 -13.89 -14.53 1.60
N GLN A 247 -13.79 -13.29 1.11
CA GLN A 247 -12.76 -12.36 1.59
C GLN A 247 -13.07 -11.93 3.02
N VAL A 248 -12.07 -12.06 3.89
CA VAL A 248 -12.14 -11.73 5.30
C VAL A 248 -10.99 -10.82 5.71
N ARG A 249 -11.18 -10.07 6.79
CA ARG A 249 -10.09 -9.46 7.54
C ARG A 249 -9.81 -10.31 8.77
N VAL A 250 -8.56 -10.67 8.96
CA VAL A 250 -8.07 -11.39 10.13
C VAL A 250 -7.27 -10.43 10.99
N ALA A 251 -7.57 -10.36 12.29
CA ALA A 251 -6.77 -9.69 13.30
C ALA A 251 -6.47 -10.68 14.43
N GLN A 252 -5.20 -10.80 14.80
CA GLN A 252 -4.74 -11.76 15.80
C GLN A 252 -3.81 -11.08 16.81
N VAL A 253 -3.98 -11.43 18.07
CA VAL A 253 -3.03 -11.11 19.14
C VAL A 253 -2.51 -12.41 19.76
N ARG A 254 -1.19 -12.55 19.81
CA ARG A 254 -0.51 -13.61 20.54
C ARG A 254 0.23 -13.04 21.73
N VAL A 255 -0.13 -13.48 22.94
CA VAL A 255 0.56 -13.14 24.18
C VAL A 255 1.81 -14.01 24.28
N LEU A 256 2.98 -13.38 24.26
CA LEU A 256 4.27 -14.05 24.45
C LEU A 256 4.66 -14.08 25.93
N ARG A 257 4.28 -13.04 26.68
CA ARG A 257 4.52 -12.91 28.12
C ARG A 257 3.28 -12.31 28.77
N ALA A 258 2.78 -12.98 29.81
CA ALA A 258 1.64 -12.52 30.59
C ALA A 258 2.00 -11.21 31.30
N THR A 259 1.50 -10.10 30.76
CA THR A 259 1.66 -8.75 31.31
C THR A 259 0.29 -8.07 31.28
N PRO A 260 0.00 -7.12 32.17
CA PRO A 260 -1.28 -6.40 32.14
C PRO A 260 -1.58 -5.76 30.78
N ALA A 261 -0.54 -5.23 30.09
CA ALA A 261 -0.69 -4.66 28.76
C ALA A 261 -1.03 -5.70 27.68
N ALA A 262 -0.38 -6.88 27.69
CA ALA A 262 -0.68 -7.94 26.74
C ALA A 262 -2.11 -8.48 26.95
N GLU A 263 -2.53 -8.66 28.20
CA GLU A 263 -3.88 -9.09 28.53
C GLU A 263 -4.94 -8.05 28.16
N ALA A 264 -4.62 -6.75 28.33
CA ALA A 264 -5.52 -5.67 27.91
C ALA A 264 -5.75 -5.66 26.40
N VAL A 265 -4.72 -5.91 25.58
CA VAL A 265 -4.89 -6.02 24.11
C VAL A 265 -5.72 -7.26 23.74
N ARG A 266 -5.46 -8.41 24.38
CA ARG A 266 -6.24 -9.64 24.17
C ARG A 266 -7.71 -9.47 24.55
N ALA A 267 -7.97 -8.85 25.70
CA ALA A 267 -9.31 -8.52 26.16
C ALA A 267 -9.99 -7.50 25.22
N GLY A 268 -9.24 -6.50 24.76
CA GLY A 268 -9.72 -5.49 23.81
C GLY A 268 -10.16 -6.09 22.48
N LEU A 269 -9.42 -7.04 21.91
CA LEU A 269 -9.84 -7.74 20.69
C LEU A 269 -11.15 -8.53 20.89
N SER A 270 -11.32 -9.12 22.08
CA SER A 270 -12.57 -9.80 22.45
C SER A 270 -13.74 -8.82 22.65
N ALA A 271 -13.46 -7.63 23.20
CA ALA A 271 -14.46 -6.56 23.34
C ALA A 271 -14.86 -6.00 21.98
N GLN A 272 -13.90 -5.83 21.06
CA GLN A 272 -14.15 -5.42 19.68
C GLN A 272 -15.06 -6.42 18.95
N ALA A 273 -14.80 -7.72 19.10
CA ALA A 273 -15.66 -8.76 18.53
C ALA A 273 -17.10 -8.67 19.05
N ARG A 274 -17.29 -8.47 20.36
CA ARG A 274 -18.62 -8.28 20.97
C ARG A 274 -19.31 -7.03 20.45
N LEU A 275 -18.56 -5.92 20.34
CA LEU A 275 -19.04 -4.65 19.81
C LEU A 275 -19.55 -4.81 18.36
N LEU A 276 -18.74 -5.39 17.47
CA LEU A 276 -19.12 -5.61 16.08
C LEU A 276 -20.28 -6.62 15.93
N THR A 277 -20.33 -7.64 16.78
CA THR A 277 -21.46 -8.59 16.83
C THR A 277 -22.75 -7.88 17.22
N GLY A 278 -22.72 -6.98 18.22
CA GLY A 278 -23.88 -6.19 18.62
C GLY A 278 -24.38 -5.22 17.54
N LEU A 279 -23.48 -4.74 16.67
CA LEU A 279 -23.81 -3.92 15.50
C LEU A 279 -24.26 -4.77 14.30
N ALA A 280 -24.03 -6.08 14.33
CA ALA A 280 -24.55 -7.09 13.41
C ALA A 280 -24.33 -6.77 11.92
N GLY A 281 -23.19 -6.18 11.57
CA GLY A 281 -22.87 -5.77 10.18
C GLY A 281 -23.78 -4.67 9.61
N ARG A 282 -24.56 -3.99 10.46
CA ARG A 282 -25.41 -2.87 10.06
C ARG A 282 -24.59 -1.60 9.92
N HIS A 283 -25.17 -0.58 9.28
CA HIS A 283 -24.58 0.76 9.17
C HIS A 283 -23.17 0.77 8.54
N HIS A 284 -22.91 -0.14 7.58
CA HIS A 284 -21.63 -0.20 6.86
C HIS A 284 -20.41 -0.56 7.72
N LEU A 285 -20.64 -1.26 8.84
CA LEU A 285 -19.61 -1.89 9.65
C LEU A 285 -19.44 -3.37 9.25
N PRO A 286 -18.25 -3.95 9.43
CA PRO A 286 -17.99 -5.33 9.07
C PRO A 286 -18.71 -6.30 10.03
N ALA A 287 -19.20 -7.41 9.48
CA ALA A 287 -19.81 -8.47 10.28
C ALA A 287 -18.72 -9.39 10.86
N VAL A 288 -18.91 -9.85 12.10
CA VAL A 288 -18.05 -10.88 12.69
C VAL A 288 -18.35 -12.23 12.04
N VAL A 289 -17.31 -12.86 11.51
CA VAL A 289 -17.37 -14.19 10.89
C VAL A 289 -17.02 -15.26 11.91
N ALA A 290 -15.95 -15.04 12.68
CA ALA A 290 -15.52 -15.95 13.72
C ALA A 290 -14.66 -15.24 14.78
N LEU A 291 -14.63 -15.81 15.98
CA LEU A 291 -13.72 -15.45 17.05
C LEU A 291 -13.12 -16.75 17.60
N HIS A 292 -11.81 -16.90 17.50
CA HIS A 292 -11.09 -18.08 17.95
C HIS A 292 -10.28 -17.75 19.20
N ASP A 293 -10.40 -18.60 20.23
CA ASP A 293 -9.55 -18.62 21.41
C ASP A 293 -8.66 -19.85 21.36
N GLU A 294 -7.36 -19.63 21.40
CA GLU A 294 -6.35 -20.66 21.56
C GLU A 294 -5.43 -20.24 22.72
N GLU A 295 -4.65 -21.16 23.26
CA GLU A 295 -3.80 -20.85 24.42
C GLU A 295 -2.84 -19.70 24.11
N GLY A 296 -3.02 -18.57 24.82
CA GLY A 296 -2.25 -17.34 24.60
C GLY A 296 -2.54 -16.61 23.28
N THR A 297 -3.43 -17.09 22.41
CA THR A 297 -3.70 -16.49 21.09
C THR A 297 -5.18 -16.21 20.90
N ARG A 298 -5.51 -15.00 20.47
CA ARG A 298 -6.88 -14.57 20.19
C ARG A 298 -6.97 -14.08 18.76
N THR A 299 -7.90 -14.62 17.97
CA THR A 299 -8.06 -14.26 16.55
C THR A 299 -9.50 -13.87 16.24
N LEU A 300 -9.69 -12.66 15.72
CA LEU A 300 -10.96 -12.14 15.21
C LEU A 300 -10.94 -12.17 13.69
N ILE A 301 -11.97 -12.79 13.10
CA ILE A 301 -12.21 -12.81 11.66
C ILE A 301 -13.49 -12.03 11.38
N THR A 302 -13.42 -11.06 10.48
CA THR A 302 -14.56 -10.25 10.03
C THR A 302 -14.72 -10.32 8.52
N ALA A 303 -15.94 -10.14 8.02
CA ALA A 303 -16.20 -10.13 6.58
C ALA A 303 -15.63 -8.85 5.97
N ARG A 304 -14.88 -8.99 4.86
CA ARG A 304 -14.39 -7.83 4.10
C ARG A 304 -15.50 -7.38 3.14
N PRO A 305 -15.94 -6.10 3.18
CA PRO A 305 -16.85 -5.58 2.18
C PRO A 305 -16.25 -5.70 0.77
N PRO A 306 -17.04 -6.05 -0.26
CA PRO A 306 -16.54 -6.12 -1.63
C PRO A 306 -16.32 -4.72 -2.20
N GLY A 307 -15.24 -4.54 -2.96
CA GLY A 307 -14.94 -3.30 -3.67
C GLY A 307 -13.52 -2.79 -3.45
N PRO A 308 -13.14 -1.73 -4.18
CA PRO A 308 -11.87 -1.06 -3.99
C PRO A 308 -11.82 -0.31 -2.66
N THR A 309 -10.62 -0.10 -2.13
CA THR A 309 -10.42 0.85 -1.04
C THR A 309 -10.71 2.28 -1.49
N TRP A 310 -10.91 3.21 -0.55
CA TRP A 310 -11.05 4.63 -0.85
C TRP A 310 -9.80 5.16 -1.56
N ARG A 311 -8.61 4.64 -1.23
CA ARG A 311 -7.38 4.95 -1.98
C ARG A 311 -7.45 4.47 -3.43
N GLU A 312 -7.89 3.25 -3.67
CA GLU A 312 -7.99 2.73 -5.04
C GLU A 312 -9.05 3.48 -5.86
N ALA A 313 -10.18 3.86 -5.23
CA ALA A 313 -11.27 4.56 -5.88
C ALA A 313 -10.98 6.06 -6.14
N TYR A 314 -10.39 6.74 -5.16
CA TYR A 314 -10.26 8.20 -5.10
C TYR A 314 -8.86 8.70 -4.74
N GLY A 315 -7.88 7.81 -4.69
CA GLY A 315 -6.53 8.08 -4.19
C GLY A 315 -5.87 9.30 -4.80
N PRO A 316 -4.78 9.77 -4.16
CA PRO A 316 -4.22 11.08 -4.44
C PRO A 316 -3.96 11.26 -5.94
N ARG A 317 -4.47 12.35 -6.48
CA ARG A 317 -4.20 12.83 -7.84
C ARG A 317 -3.34 14.09 -7.72
N PRO A 318 -2.01 13.97 -7.51
CA PRO A 318 -1.18 15.11 -7.18
C PRO A 318 -1.29 16.19 -8.27
N GLY A 319 -1.62 17.42 -7.87
CA GLY A 319 -1.71 18.56 -8.78
C GLY A 319 -2.94 18.59 -9.70
N ARG A 320 -3.94 17.72 -9.50
CA ARG A 320 -5.20 17.76 -10.25
C ARG A 320 -6.41 17.78 -9.32
N ALA A 321 -7.10 18.92 -9.28
CA ALA A 321 -8.40 19.04 -8.63
C ALA A 321 -9.38 17.98 -9.16
N LEU A 322 -10.20 17.43 -8.27
CA LEU A 322 -11.27 16.53 -8.67
C LEU A 322 -12.28 17.28 -9.57
N ASP A 323 -12.68 16.64 -10.66
CA ASP A 323 -13.77 17.16 -11.47
C ASP A 323 -15.07 17.14 -10.67
N ARG A 324 -16.03 17.97 -11.08
CA ARG A 324 -17.31 18.16 -10.36
C ARG A 324 -18.08 16.85 -10.14
N ILE A 325 -18.01 15.91 -11.08
CA ILE A 325 -18.71 14.62 -10.97
C ILE A 325 -18.04 13.74 -9.92
N THR A 326 -16.72 13.65 -9.95
CA THR A 326 -15.96 12.90 -8.94
C THR A 326 -16.12 13.53 -7.55
N THR A 327 -16.11 14.86 -7.43
CA THR A 327 -16.38 15.57 -6.17
C THR A 327 -17.75 15.22 -5.60
N ALA A 328 -18.80 15.24 -6.43
CA ALA A 328 -20.14 14.84 -6.00
C ALA A 328 -20.21 13.35 -5.58
N ALA A 329 -19.49 12.46 -6.28
CA ALA A 329 -19.41 11.04 -5.93
C ALA A 329 -18.68 10.80 -4.59
N VAL A 330 -17.58 11.52 -4.36
CA VAL A 330 -16.85 11.52 -3.08
C VAL A 330 -17.77 11.98 -1.95
N CYS A 331 -18.46 13.12 -2.12
CA CYS A 331 -19.38 13.63 -1.11
C CYS A 331 -20.52 12.64 -0.81
N ALA A 332 -21.11 12.02 -1.84
CA ALA A 332 -22.16 11.02 -1.66
C ALA A 332 -21.65 9.77 -0.91
N THR A 333 -20.46 9.29 -1.27
CA THR A 333 -19.82 8.12 -0.63
C THR A 333 -19.48 8.39 0.84
N ALA A 334 -19.02 9.61 1.14
CA ALA A 334 -18.67 10.05 2.48
C ALA A 334 -19.84 10.03 3.48
N VAL A 335 -21.09 10.14 3.00
CA VAL A 335 -22.30 10.06 3.85
C VAL A 335 -22.34 8.75 4.63
N SER A 336 -22.22 7.61 3.93
CA SER A 336 -22.25 6.29 4.58
C SER A 336 -21.05 6.04 5.50
N LEU A 337 -19.89 6.63 5.22
CA LEU A 337 -18.75 6.56 6.13
C LEU A 337 -19.03 7.33 7.43
N ALA A 338 -19.59 8.54 7.33
CA ALA A 338 -20.01 9.31 8.49
C ALA A 338 -21.07 8.57 9.31
N GLU A 339 -22.05 7.95 8.65
CA GLU A 339 -23.08 7.11 9.30
C GLU A 339 -22.49 5.91 10.04
N ALA A 340 -21.49 5.24 9.46
CA ALA A 340 -20.81 4.10 10.08
C ALA A 340 -20.06 4.50 11.37
N LEU A 341 -19.30 5.59 11.30
CA LEU A 341 -18.57 6.11 12.44
C LEU A 341 -19.51 6.65 13.52
N THR A 342 -20.58 7.35 13.14
CA THR A 342 -21.65 7.77 14.07
C THR A 342 -22.29 6.56 14.76
N ALA A 343 -22.58 5.47 14.04
CA ALA A 343 -23.13 4.26 14.65
C ALA A 343 -22.18 3.65 15.69
N LEU A 344 -20.88 3.66 15.40
CA LEU A 344 -19.85 3.23 16.36
C LEU A 344 -19.78 4.16 17.58
N HIS A 345 -19.80 5.49 17.37
CA HIS A 345 -19.76 6.51 18.43
C HIS A 345 -20.91 6.39 19.42
N ARG A 346 -22.11 6.00 18.95
CA ARG A 346 -23.28 5.77 19.82
C ARG A 346 -23.10 4.62 20.81
N THR A 347 -22.13 3.75 20.57
CA THR A 347 -21.74 2.69 21.51
C THR A 347 -20.67 3.13 22.51
N GLY A 348 -20.24 4.39 22.46
CA GLY A 348 -19.15 4.94 23.28
C GLY A 348 -17.74 4.60 22.77
N HIS A 349 -17.63 4.05 21.55
CA HIS A 349 -16.35 3.65 20.96
C HIS A 349 -16.03 4.48 19.73
N ALA A 350 -14.74 4.60 19.40
CA ALA A 350 -14.26 5.20 18.16
C ALA A 350 -13.39 4.22 17.37
N HIS A 351 -13.33 4.40 16.06
CA HIS A 351 -12.56 3.55 15.15
C HIS A 351 -11.05 3.80 15.29
N ARG A 352 -10.65 5.07 15.46
CA ARG A 352 -9.27 5.58 15.71
C ARG A 352 -8.23 5.24 14.65
N ALA A 353 -8.57 4.49 13.61
CA ALA A 353 -7.67 4.08 12.52
C ALA A 353 -8.27 4.32 11.12
N THR A 354 -9.24 5.23 11.01
CA THR A 354 -9.86 5.55 9.72
C THR A 354 -8.84 6.21 8.78
N GLY A 355 -8.82 5.77 7.52
CA GLY A 355 -7.89 6.21 6.49
C GLY A 355 -8.31 5.65 5.13
N PRO A 356 -7.58 5.99 4.06
CA PRO A 356 -7.99 5.65 2.70
C PRO A 356 -7.93 4.14 2.41
N ASP A 357 -7.15 3.35 3.16
CA ASP A 357 -7.05 1.89 3.01
C ASP A 357 -8.00 1.11 3.94
N THR A 358 -8.60 1.78 4.94
CA THR A 358 -9.54 1.16 5.89
C THR A 358 -11.00 1.40 5.54
N VAL A 359 -11.26 2.14 4.47
CA VAL A 359 -12.60 2.40 3.93
C VAL A 359 -12.72 1.72 2.58
N VAL A 360 -13.70 0.84 2.41
CA VAL A 360 -14.05 0.19 1.14
C VAL A 360 -15.20 0.94 0.50
N VAL A 361 -15.11 1.18 -0.80
CA VAL A 361 -16.10 1.92 -1.59
C VAL A 361 -16.87 0.96 -2.49
N ASP A 362 -18.19 1.16 -2.56
CA ASP A 362 -19.06 0.65 -3.62
C ASP A 362 -19.35 1.82 -4.59
N PRO A 363 -18.62 1.93 -5.72
CA PRO A 363 -18.79 3.04 -6.65
C PRO A 363 -20.17 3.05 -7.31
N ARG A 364 -20.81 1.88 -7.45
CA ARG A 364 -22.13 1.76 -8.10
C ARG A 364 -23.22 2.33 -7.21
N ARG A 365 -23.16 2.05 -5.91
CA ARG A 365 -24.13 2.55 -4.93
C ARG A 365 -23.73 3.88 -4.31
N ARG A 366 -22.51 4.37 -4.60
CA ARG A 366 -21.89 5.56 -3.97
C ARG A 366 -21.95 5.46 -2.45
N ARG A 367 -21.50 4.32 -1.94
CA ARG A 367 -21.47 4.02 -0.49
C ARG A 367 -20.07 3.59 -0.09
N ALA A 368 -19.74 3.83 1.15
CA ALA A 368 -18.53 3.37 1.83
C ALA A 368 -18.91 2.45 2.98
N ALA A 369 -18.03 1.52 3.27
CA ALA A 369 -18.06 0.67 4.46
C ALA A 369 -16.67 0.64 5.10
N LEU A 370 -16.63 0.47 6.41
CA LEU A 370 -15.36 0.23 7.10
C LEU A 370 -14.92 -1.21 6.82
N ARG A 371 -13.65 -1.38 6.48
CA ARG A 371 -13.04 -2.68 6.18
C ARG A 371 -13.00 -3.57 7.43
N ASP A 372 -12.75 -2.95 8.58
CA ASP A 372 -12.51 -3.59 9.87
C ASP A 372 -13.04 -2.71 11.04
N GLY A 373 -12.86 -3.16 12.28
CA GLY A 373 -13.22 -2.40 13.48
C GLY A 373 -12.17 -1.37 13.91
N GLY A 374 -11.08 -1.22 13.15
CA GLY A 374 -9.95 -0.39 13.50
C GLY A 374 -9.39 -0.75 14.87
N LEU A 375 -9.23 0.25 15.71
CA LEU A 375 -8.78 0.11 17.10
C LEU A 375 -9.93 0.25 18.11
N ALA A 376 -11.18 0.10 17.69
CA ALA A 376 -12.31 0.17 18.60
C ALA A 376 -12.18 -0.88 19.72
N ALA A 377 -12.39 -0.46 20.97
CA ALA A 377 -12.26 -1.26 22.20
C ALA A 377 -10.84 -1.77 22.54
N LEU A 378 -9.81 -1.45 21.73
CA LEU A 378 -8.41 -1.70 22.09
C LEU A 378 -7.88 -0.61 23.02
N PRO A 379 -6.86 -0.91 23.86
CA PRO A 379 -6.17 0.13 24.63
C PRO A 379 -5.50 1.16 23.71
N ARG A 380 -5.33 2.38 24.20
CA ARG A 380 -4.60 3.44 23.48
C ARG A 380 -3.09 3.20 23.55
N THR A 381 -2.40 3.39 22.43
CA THR A 381 -0.92 3.40 22.36
C THR A 381 -0.43 4.78 21.92
N VAL A 382 0.86 5.06 22.06
CA VAL A 382 1.46 6.32 21.60
C VAL A 382 2.72 5.99 20.78
N PRO A 383 2.75 6.33 19.47
CA PRO A 383 1.63 6.88 18.70
C PRO A 383 0.48 5.87 18.53
N ASP A 384 -0.74 6.37 18.36
CA ASP A 384 -1.95 5.57 18.13
C ASP A 384 -2.30 5.52 16.63
N GLY A 385 -2.67 4.33 16.15
CA GLY A 385 -3.12 4.09 14.77
C GLY A 385 -2.13 4.47 13.64
N PRO A 386 -2.57 4.31 12.38
CA PRO A 386 -1.76 4.63 11.20
C PRO A 386 -1.36 6.10 11.16
N ALA A 387 -0.16 6.38 10.62
CA ALA A 387 0.44 7.71 10.57
C ALA A 387 -0.28 8.67 9.61
N GLU A 388 -0.75 8.18 8.48
CA GLU A 388 -1.52 8.99 7.54
C GLU A 388 -2.86 9.40 8.16
N HIS A 389 -3.17 10.70 8.07
CA HIS A 389 -4.34 11.34 8.68
C HIS A 389 -4.43 11.21 10.21
N ARG A 390 -3.34 10.83 10.90
CA ARG A 390 -3.32 10.75 12.36
C ARG A 390 -3.67 12.10 12.98
N ALA A 391 -4.60 12.10 13.95
CA ALA A 391 -4.93 13.31 14.69
C ALA A 391 -3.75 13.74 15.60
N PRO A 392 -3.52 15.04 15.84
CA PRO A 392 -2.37 15.50 16.63
C PRO A 392 -2.26 14.84 18.01
N GLU A 393 -3.38 14.66 18.70
CA GLU A 393 -3.46 14.04 20.02
C GLU A 393 -3.16 12.53 20.01
N GLN A 394 -3.22 11.86 18.85
CA GLN A 394 -2.78 10.47 18.72
C GLN A 394 -1.25 10.33 18.63
N ALA A 395 -0.51 11.42 18.41
CA ALA A 395 0.95 11.43 18.34
C ALA A 395 1.61 11.79 19.69
N VAL A 396 0.84 12.30 20.65
CA VAL A 396 1.32 12.79 21.95
C VAL A 396 0.77 11.89 23.07
N ALA A 397 1.45 11.85 24.21
CA ALA A 397 1.08 11.00 25.35
C ALA A 397 -0.36 11.25 25.83
N ALA A 398 -1.07 10.17 26.18
CA ALA A 398 -2.48 10.19 26.59
C ALA A 398 -2.79 11.14 27.76
N ASP A 399 -1.80 11.39 28.64
CA ASP A 399 -1.96 12.23 29.84
C ASP A 399 -2.10 13.73 29.52
N THR A 400 -1.74 14.16 28.31
CA THR A 400 -1.95 15.53 27.79
C THR A 400 -3.00 15.60 26.68
N ALA A 401 -3.38 14.46 26.10
CA ALA A 401 -4.40 14.35 25.06
C ALA A 401 -5.81 14.36 25.69
N GLY A 402 -6.29 15.54 26.08
CA GLY A 402 -7.69 15.71 26.47
C GLY A 402 -8.66 15.49 25.30
N GLY A 403 -9.84 14.92 25.58
CA GLY A 403 -10.95 14.85 24.62
C GLY A 403 -11.48 13.43 24.38
N PRO A 404 -12.74 13.29 23.91
CA PRO A 404 -13.34 11.99 23.64
C PRO A 404 -12.71 11.33 22.41
N ASP A 405 -12.59 10.00 22.42
CA ASP A 405 -12.08 9.22 21.28
C ASP A 405 -12.85 9.50 19.98
N THR A 406 -14.11 9.94 20.06
CA THR A 406 -14.93 10.31 18.90
C THR A 406 -14.35 11.52 18.15
N ALA A 407 -13.68 12.45 18.84
CA ALA A 407 -13.04 13.61 18.22
C ALA A 407 -11.85 13.22 17.33
N VAL A 408 -11.21 12.08 17.61
CA VAL A 408 -10.16 11.50 16.75
C VAL A 408 -10.76 11.11 15.40
N ASP A 409 -11.89 10.41 15.40
CA ASP A 409 -12.55 9.99 14.16
C ASP A 409 -13.06 11.18 13.35
N VAL A 410 -13.53 12.25 14.02
CA VAL A 410 -13.91 13.50 13.35
C VAL A 410 -12.74 14.10 12.58
N TYR A 411 -11.56 14.18 13.21
CA TYR A 411 -10.34 14.65 12.55
C TYR A 411 -9.95 13.74 11.37
N ARG A 412 -9.88 12.43 11.60
CA ARG A 412 -9.47 11.46 10.56
C ARG A 412 -10.43 11.48 9.36
N PHE A 413 -11.73 11.63 9.60
CA PHE A 413 -12.74 11.79 8.57
C PHE A 413 -12.54 13.10 7.77
N ALA A 414 -12.37 14.23 8.46
CA ALA A 414 -12.13 15.52 7.81
C ALA A 414 -10.82 15.52 7.00
N ALA A 415 -9.76 14.91 7.54
CA ALA A 415 -8.47 14.76 6.89
C ALA A 415 -8.54 13.89 5.64
N LEU A 416 -9.27 12.77 5.68
CA LEU A 416 -9.51 11.93 4.50
C LEU A 416 -10.23 12.71 3.39
N LEU A 417 -11.30 13.45 3.72
CA LEU A 417 -12.03 14.24 2.74
C LEU A 417 -11.21 15.41 2.20
N HIS A 418 -10.53 16.16 3.07
CA HIS A 418 -9.63 17.23 2.66
C HIS A 418 -8.57 16.70 1.69
N ALA A 419 -7.89 15.61 2.04
CA ALA A 419 -6.86 15.01 1.19
C ALA A 419 -7.39 14.53 -0.16
N THR A 420 -8.60 13.96 -0.15
CA THR A 420 -9.25 13.48 -1.37
C THR A 420 -9.65 14.64 -2.30
N LEU A 421 -10.26 15.69 -1.75
CA LEU A 421 -10.77 16.83 -2.51
C LEU A 421 -9.67 17.75 -3.02
N THR A 422 -8.65 17.99 -2.20
CA THR A 422 -7.53 18.89 -2.55
C THR A 422 -6.37 18.19 -3.25
N GLY A 423 -6.29 16.85 -3.15
CA GLY A 423 -5.14 16.07 -3.59
C GLY A 423 -3.94 16.14 -2.63
N HIS A 424 -4.06 16.83 -1.50
CA HIS A 424 -2.98 17.03 -0.53
C HIS A 424 -3.43 16.77 0.92
N PRO A 425 -2.63 16.06 1.73
CA PRO A 425 -2.95 15.93 3.15
C PRO A 425 -3.02 17.32 3.81
N PRO A 426 -3.86 17.50 4.84
CA PRO A 426 -3.96 18.78 5.54
C PRO A 426 -2.59 19.16 6.12
N GLN A 427 -2.08 20.32 5.70
CA GLN A 427 -0.93 20.97 6.33
C GLN A 427 -1.41 21.90 7.43
N TRP A 428 -0.54 22.33 8.35
CA TRP A 428 -0.93 23.31 9.36
C TRP A 428 -0.40 24.71 9.02
N PRO A 429 -1.27 25.74 8.95
CA PRO A 429 -2.74 25.67 9.01
C PRO A 429 -3.35 25.07 7.72
N PRO A 430 -4.50 24.37 7.80
CA PRO A 430 -5.12 23.77 6.62
C PRO A 430 -5.68 24.84 5.70
N LEU A 431 -5.46 24.69 4.39
CA LEU A 431 -6.05 25.57 3.39
C LEU A 431 -7.53 25.21 3.17
N PRO A 432 -8.39 26.19 2.89
CA PRO A 432 -9.78 25.92 2.52
C PRO A 432 -9.86 25.00 1.30
N VAL A 433 -10.70 23.97 1.36
CA VAL A 433 -10.90 23.02 0.27
C VAL A 433 -11.48 23.73 -0.96
N ARG A 434 -12.26 24.79 -0.75
CA ARG A 434 -12.79 25.65 -1.82
C ARG A 434 -11.73 26.31 -2.69
N ALA A 435 -10.48 26.43 -2.21
CA ALA A 435 -9.37 26.90 -3.04
C ALA A 435 -9.07 25.95 -4.22
N THR A 436 -9.33 24.65 -4.04
CA THR A 436 -9.14 23.61 -5.08
C THR A 436 -10.47 23.15 -5.68
N CYS A 437 -11.56 23.24 -4.92
CA CYS A 437 -12.92 22.87 -5.35
C CYS A 437 -13.91 24.04 -5.15
N PRO A 438 -13.93 25.04 -6.05
CA PRO A 438 -14.74 26.26 -5.87
C PRO A 438 -16.25 26.02 -5.71
N ASP A 439 -16.74 24.94 -6.33
CA ASP A 439 -18.14 24.51 -6.30
C ASP A 439 -18.56 23.88 -4.95
N LEU A 440 -17.63 23.61 -4.05
CA LEU A 440 -17.94 23.09 -2.71
C LEU A 440 -18.67 24.17 -1.90
N PRO A 441 -19.79 23.87 -1.23
CA PRO A 441 -20.47 24.83 -0.38
C PRO A 441 -19.60 25.33 0.78
N GLN A 442 -19.71 26.62 1.11
CA GLN A 442 -18.98 27.24 2.23
C GLN A 442 -19.22 26.50 3.56
N SER A 443 -20.48 26.11 3.82
CA SER A 443 -20.89 25.35 5.01
C SER A 443 -20.12 24.05 5.17
N LEU A 444 -19.87 23.31 4.09
CA LEU A 444 -19.10 22.07 4.13
C LEU A 444 -17.61 22.33 4.31
N ASP A 445 -17.09 23.37 3.69
CA ASP A 445 -15.69 23.80 3.83
C ASP A 445 -15.36 24.20 5.27
N ASP A 446 -16.22 25.04 5.87
CA ASP A 446 -16.11 25.46 7.28
C ASP A 446 -16.15 24.26 8.22
N LEU A 447 -17.04 23.29 7.96
CA LEU A 447 -17.12 22.03 8.72
C LEU A 447 -15.84 21.21 8.62
N LEU A 448 -15.27 21.07 7.42
CA LEU A 448 -14.01 20.34 7.20
C LEU A 448 -12.86 21.02 7.94
N LEU A 449 -12.74 22.34 7.85
CA LEU A 449 -11.70 23.10 8.58
C LEU A 449 -11.89 23.00 10.10
N LEU A 450 -13.12 23.05 10.60
CA LEU A 450 -13.42 22.87 12.02
C LEU A 450 -13.09 21.44 12.50
N GLY A 451 -13.36 20.42 11.68
CA GLY A 451 -12.98 19.04 11.97
C GLY A 451 -11.46 18.81 12.01
N LEU A 452 -10.70 19.61 11.27
CA LEU A 452 -9.23 19.60 11.23
C LEU A 452 -8.55 20.39 12.35
N ASN A 453 -9.33 20.93 13.30
CA ASN A 453 -8.76 21.70 14.40
C ASN A 453 -7.78 20.85 15.24
N ALA A 454 -6.63 21.42 15.58
CA ALA A 454 -5.65 20.75 16.43
C ALA A 454 -6.21 20.45 17.83
N ASP A 455 -7.07 21.33 18.36
CA ASP A 455 -7.77 21.12 19.63
C ASP A 455 -9.02 20.24 19.42
N PRO A 456 -9.08 19.03 19.99
CA PRO A 456 -10.23 18.14 19.89
C PRO A 456 -11.53 18.75 20.43
N ALA A 457 -11.46 19.66 21.40
CA ALA A 457 -12.64 20.27 22.01
C ALA A 457 -13.35 21.29 21.09
N LEU A 458 -12.62 21.82 20.09
CA LEU A 458 -13.16 22.76 19.11
C LEU A 458 -13.79 22.06 17.90
N ARG A 459 -13.58 20.74 17.76
CA ARG A 459 -14.16 19.96 16.65
C ARG A 459 -15.66 19.73 16.89
N PRO A 460 -16.45 19.45 15.83
CA PRO A 460 -17.83 19.01 16.01
C PRO A 460 -17.89 17.77 16.92
N ALA A 461 -18.91 17.70 17.78
CA ALA A 461 -19.06 16.61 18.76
C ALA A 461 -19.25 15.21 18.14
N GLY A 462 -19.58 15.15 16.85
CA GLY A 462 -19.81 13.93 16.09
C GLY A 462 -19.85 14.19 14.58
N LEU A 463 -20.19 13.15 13.82
CA LEU A 463 -20.18 13.17 12.35
C LEU A 463 -21.57 13.44 11.72
N GLU A 464 -22.62 13.56 12.53
CA GLU A 464 -23.96 13.90 12.09
C GLU A 464 -24.05 15.20 11.27
N PRO A 465 -23.38 16.32 11.67
CA PRO A 465 -23.39 17.55 10.88
C PRO A 465 -22.76 17.35 9.49
N PHE A 466 -21.66 16.60 9.41
CA PHE A 466 -21.03 16.27 8.13
C PHE A 466 -21.97 15.45 7.24
N ALA A 467 -22.60 14.41 7.78
CA ALA A 467 -23.54 13.58 7.02
C ALA A 467 -24.73 14.41 6.49
N ALA A 468 -25.26 15.34 7.29
CA ALA A 468 -26.34 16.23 6.87
C ALA A 468 -25.92 17.13 5.70
N GLU A 469 -24.77 17.77 5.81
CA GLU A 469 -24.28 18.69 4.77
C GLU A 469 -23.89 17.96 3.49
N LEU A 470 -23.19 16.82 3.60
CA LEU A 470 -22.81 15.99 2.45
C LEU A 470 -24.03 15.48 1.66
N ARG A 471 -25.15 15.17 2.33
CA ARG A 471 -26.41 14.80 1.66
C ARG A 471 -26.99 15.96 0.86
N ARG A 472 -26.88 17.20 1.35
CA ARG A 472 -27.32 18.39 0.59
C ARG A 472 -26.49 18.55 -0.69
N VAL A 473 -25.17 18.37 -0.62
CA VAL A 473 -24.27 18.44 -1.78
C VAL A 473 -24.56 17.33 -2.79
N GLY A 474 -24.70 16.08 -2.30
CA GLY A 474 -24.96 14.92 -3.16
C GLY A 474 -26.37 14.88 -3.77
N GLY A 475 -27.35 15.50 -3.12
CA GLY A 475 -28.74 15.57 -3.59
C GLY A 475 -29.00 16.66 -4.64
N GLY A 476 -28.16 17.70 -4.70
CA GLY A 476 -28.29 18.82 -5.65
C GLY A 476 -27.70 18.57 -7.05
N ALA A 477 -27.08 17.41 -7.28
CA ALA A 477 -26.41 17.04 -8.54
C ALA A 477 -27.25 16.07 -9.41
N ARG A 478 -28.58 16.19 -9.36
CA ARG A 478 -29.50 15.42 -10.21
C ARG A 478 -29.79 16.12 -11.53
#